data_AF-A0A6L9LA35-F1
#
_entry.id   AF-A0A6L9LA35-F1
#
_cell.length_a   1.000
_cell.length_b   1.000
_cell.length_c   1.000
_cell.angle_alpha   90.00
_cell.angle_beta   90.00
_cell.angle_gamma   90.00
#
_symmetry.space_group_name_H-M   'P 1'
#
loop_
_entity.id
_entity.type
_entity.pdbx_description
1 polymer ?
#
loop_
_entity_poly.entity_id
_entity_poly.type
_entity_poly.pdbx_seq_one_letter_code
_entity_poly.pdbx_strand_id
1 'polypeptide(L)' 'MAMHRSKYLIDQLINRRLTQEELDEFLAGLHQEAELQAYSDRLEAYFNELLKQNQPPLNTEENVSRLLNEIKFRP' A
#
# COMPACT_ATOMS: atom_id res chain seq x y z
N MET A 1 -17.71 15.36 -0.71
CA MET A 1 -18.40 14.18 -0.15
C MET A 1 -17.99 12.88 -0.85
N ALA A 2 -17.96 12.84 -2.19
CA ALA A 2 -17.52 11.68 -2.99
C ALA A 2 -16.17 11.08 -2.53
N MET A 3 -15.11 11.88 -2.43
CA MET A 3 -13.76 11.42 -2.03
C MET A 3 -13.70 10.68 -0.68
N HIS A 4 -14.59 11.03 0.27
CA HIS A 4 -14.69 10.36 1.57
C HIS A 4 -15.32 8.97 1.45
N ARG A 5 -16.27 8.80 0.52
CA ARG A 5 -16.92 7.52 0.24
C ARG A 5 -15.98 6.60 -0.53
N SER A 6 -15.25 7.12 -1.52
CA SER A 6 -14.32 6.32 -2.31
C SER A 6 -13.22 5.71 -1.44
N LYS A 7 -12.66 6.53 -0.55
CA LYS A 7 -11.67 6.09 0.45
C LYS A 7 -12.23 5.02 1.38
N TYR A 8 -13.45 5.22 1.86
CA TYR A 8 -14.11 4.26 2.74
C TYR A 8 -14.27 2.88 2.07
N LEU A 9 -14.72 2.83 0.81
CA LEU A 9 -14.90 1.58 0.09
C LEU A 9 -13.56 0.83 -0.08
N ILE A 10 -12.47 1.53 -0.40
CA ILE A 10 -11.15 0.91 -0.47
C ILE A 10 -10.68 0.41 0.89
N ASP A 11 -10.89 1.17 1.96
CA ASP A 11 -10.52 0.74 3.31
C ASP A 11 -11.28 -0.52 3.73
N GLN A 12 -12.56 -0.61 3.40
CA GLN A 12 -13.37 -1.80 3.68
C GLN A 12 -12.95 -3.00 2.83
N LEU A 13 -12.56 -2.78 1.56
CA LEU A 13 -12.01 -3.81 0.67
C LEU A 13 -10.71 -4.38 1.25
N ILE A 14 -9.75 -3.52 1.61
CA ILE A 14 -8.46 -3.91 2.21
C ILE A 14 -8.68 -4.73 3.48
N ASN A 15 -9.63 -4.30 4.32
CA ASN A 15 -9.95 -4.96 5.58
C ASN A 15 -10.84 -6.20 5.43
N ARG A 16 -11.22 -6.59 4.19
CA ARG A 16 -12.13 -7.71 3.88
C ARG A 16 -13.49 -7.60 4.59
N ARG A 17 -13.98 -6.37 4.73
CA ARG A 17 -15.26 -6.03 5.38
C ARG A 17 -16.28 -5.42 4.43
N LEU A 18 -15.95 -5.36 3.14
CA LEU A 18 -16.84 -4.83 2.12
C LEU A 18 -18.09 -5.71 2.02
N THR A 19 -19.25 -5.10 2.18
CA THR A 19 -20.54 -5.76 1.94
C THR A 19 -20.80 -5.91 0.44
N GLN A 20 -21.80 -6.72 0.06
CA GLN A 20 -22.18 -6.87 -1.35
C GLN A 20 -22.64 -5.55 -1.96
N GLU A 21 -23.44 -4.78 -1.23
CA GLU A 21 -23.96 -3.48 -1.68
C GLU A 21 -22.82 -2.47 -1.90
N GLU A 22 -21.83 -2.46 -1.02
CA GLU A 22 -20.63 -1.63 -1.15
C GLU A 22 -19.70 -2.11 -2.25
N LEU A 23 -19.65 -3.42 -2.52
CA LEU A 23 -18.93 -3.96 -3.66
C LEU A 23 -19.56 -3.52 -4.97
N ASP A 24 -20.88 -3.58 -5.09
CA ASP A 24 -21.59 -3.12 -6.27
C ASP A 24 -21.39 -1.61 -6.49
N GLU A 25 -21.41 -0.82 -5.41
CA GLU A 25 -21.08 0.62 -5.45
C GLU A 25 -19.63 0.86 -5.90
N PHE A 26 -18.66 0.12 -5.35
CA PHE A 26 -17.26 0.21 -5.75
C PHE A 26 -17.08 -0.11 -7.24
N LEU A 27 -17.69 -1.19 -7.72
CA LEU A 27 -17.62 -1.60 -9.12
C LEU A 27 -18.25 -0.57 -10.06
N ALA A 28 -19.38 0.03 -9.67
CA ALA A 28 -19.99 1.12 -10.43
C ALA A 28 -19.06 2.36 -10.50
N GLY A 29 -18.31 2.64 -9.44
CA GLY A 29 -17.33 3.72 -9.37
C GLY A 29 -16.12 3.54 -10.29
N LEU A 30 -15.79 2.31 -10.71
CA LEU A 30 -14.67 2.05 -11.63
C LEU A 30 -14.85 2.69 -13.01
N HIS A 31 -16.09 2.99 -13.39
CA HIS A 31 -16.41 3.67 -14.65
C HIS A 31 -16.39 5.20 -14.54
N GLN A 32 -16.15 5.74 -13.34
CA GLN A 32 -16.10 7.18 -13.09
C GLN A 32 -14.65 7.61 -12.82
N GLU A 33 -14.11 8.45 -13.68
CA GLU A 33 -12.69 8.85 -13.63
C GLU A 33 -12.30 9.49 -12.28
N ALA A 34 -13.19 10.29 -11.69
CA ALA A 34 -12.95 10.91 -10.38
C ALA A 34 -12.88 9.90 -9.22
N GLU A 35 -13.74 8.89 -9.24
CA GLU A 35 -13.75 7.80 -8.25
C GLU A 35 -12.53 6.89 -8.45
N LEU A 36 -12.19 6.58 -9.71
CA LEU A 36 -11.03 5.78 -10.07
C LEU A 36 -9.71 6.42 -9.59
N GLN A 37 -9.57 7.74 -9.71
CA GLN A 37 -8.41 8.46 -9.17
C GLN A 37 -8.37 8.33 -7.64
N ALA A 38 -9.49 8.57 -6.95
CA ALA A 38 -9.54 8.48 -5.49
C ALA A 38 -9.25 7.06 -4.98
N TYR A 39 -9.68 6.02 -5.71
CA TYR A 39 -9.35 4.63 -5.42
C TYR A 39 -7.85 4.37 -5.58
N SER A 40 -7.27 4.85 -6.69
CA SER A 40 -5.85 4.69 -7.00
C SER A 40 -4.97 5.35 -5.94
N ASP A 41 -5.27 6.60 -5.58
CA ASP A 41 -4.54 7.35 -4.55
C ASP A 41 -4.55 6.61 -3.20
N ARG A 42 -5.70 6.04 -2.83
CA ARG A 42 -5.85 5.35 -1.54
C ARG A 42 -5.08 4.02 -1.52
N LEU A 43 -5.15 3.25 -2.61
CA LEU A 43 -4.40 2.00 -2.75
C LEU A 43 -2.90 2.26 -2.76
N GLU A 44 -2.42 3.27 -3.49
CA GLU A 44 -1.01 3.65 -3.51
C GLU A 44 -0.50 4.02 -2.11
N ALA A 45 -1.25 4.83 -1.37
CA ALA A 45 -0.91 5.15 0.02
C ALA A 45 -0.78 3.91 0.90
N TYR A 46 -1.73 2.97 0.79
CA TYR A 46 -1.70 1.71 1.52
C TYR A 46 -0.49 0.84 1.14
N PHE A 47 -0.19 0.69 -0.15
CA PHE A 47 0.99 -0.05 -0.60
C PHE A 47 2.29 0.58 -0.10
N ASN A 48 2.40 1.90 -0.15
CA ASN A 48 3.57 2.62 0.38
C ASN A 48 3.74 2.41 1.89
N GLU A 49 2.65 2.37 2.66
CA GLU A 49 2.69 2.03 4.09
C GLU A 49 3.17 0.59 4.32
N LEU A 50 2.68 -0.37 3.52
CA LEU A 50 3.14 -1.76 3.60
C LEU A 50 4.62 -1.90 3.26
N LEU A 51 5.11 -1.19 2.25
CA LEU A 51 6.52 -1.20 1.88
C LEU A 51 7.40 -0.66 3.02
N LYS A 52 6.98 0.42 3.69
CA LYS A 52 7.68 0.95 4.87
C LYS A 52 7.71 -0.03 6.04
N GLN A 53 6.62 -0.76 6.26
CA GLN A 53 6.53 -1.77 7.34
C GLN A 53 7.39 -3.01 7.06
N ASN A 54 7.54 -3.38 5.78
CA ASN A 54 8.31 -4.55 5.36
C ASN A 54 9.77 -4.23 4.99
N GLN A 55 10.17 -2.95 5.01
CA GLN A 55 11.57 -2.61 4.96
C GLN A 55 12.23 -3.03 6.28
N PRO A 56 13.27 -3.88 6.24
CA PRO A 56 14.05 -4.13 7.45
C PRO A 56 14.54 -2.77 7.96
N PRO A 57 14.53 -2.54 9.29
CA PRO A 57 15.08 -1.30 9.82
C PRO A 57 16.49 -1.15 9.26
N LEU A 58 16.78 0.03 8.70
CA LEU A 58 18.14 0.48 8.39
C LEU A 58 18.90 0.66 9.71
N ASN A 59 19.05 -0.40 10.49
CA ASN A 59 20.02 -0.48 11.56
C ASN A 59 21.34 -0.82 10.88
N THR A 60 21.93 0.28 10.42
CA THR A 60 23.08 0.42 9.53
C THR A 60 24.34 -0.27 10.01
N GLU A 61 24.37 -0.91 11.19
CA GLU A 61 25.56 -1.61 11.68
C GLU A 61 25.66 -3.05 11.17
N GLU A 62 24.55 -3.79 11.09
CA GLU A 62 24.58 -5.20 10.66
C GLU A 62 24.78 -5.32 9.14
N ASN A 63 24.16 -4.41 8.38
CA ASN A 63 24.33 -4.31 6.93
C ASN A 63 25.73 -3.81 6.54
N VAL A 64 26.28 -2.83 7.28
CA VAL A 64 27.67 -2.39 7.06
C VAL A 64 28.65 -3.48 7.48
N SER A 65 28.40 -4.20 8.57
CA SER A 65 29.24 -5.33 8.99
C SER A 65 29.23 -6.47 7.97
N ARG A 66 28.08 -6.78 7.36
CA ARG A 66 27.98 -7.76 6.26
C ARG A 66 28.75 -7.30 5.02
N LEU A 67 28.57 -6.06 4.57
CA LEU A 67 29.29 -5.52 3.41
C LEU A 67 30.81 -5.46 3.64
N LEU A 68 31.26 -5.07 4.84
CA LEU A 68 32.67 -5.04 5.19
C LEU A 68 33.29 -6.45 5.20
N ASN A 69 32.55 -7.45 5.68
CA ASN A 69 33.01 -8.84 5.64
C ASN A 69 33.12 -9.36 4.20
N GLU A 70 32.16 -9.08 3.33
CA GLU A 70 32.22 -9.48 1.92
C GLU A 70 33.39 -8.85 1.15
N ILE A 71 33.76 -7.61 1.47
CA ILE A 71 34.94 -6.94 0.88
C ILE A 71 36.25 -7.56 1.40
N LYS A 72 36.29 -7.99 2.67
CA LYS A 72 37.50 -8.51 3.33
C LYS A 72 37.87 -9.94 2.93
N PHE A 73 36.94 -10.70 2.32
CA PHE A 73 37.13 -12.09 1.89
C PHE A 73 37.22 -12.28 0.38
N ARG A 74 37.38 -11.21 -0.41
CA ARG A 74 37.71 -11.33 -1.84
C ARG A 74 39.22 -11.68 -1.97
N PRO A 75 39.60 -12.83 -2.55
CA PRO A 75 41.00 -13.22 -2.73
C PRO A 75 41.74 -12.31 -3.72
#